data_AF-A0A835C457-F1
#
_entry.id   AF-A0A835C457-F1
#
_cell.length_a   1.000
_cell.length_b   1.000
_cell.length_c   1.000
_cell.angle_alpha   90.00
_cell.angle_beta   90.00
_cell.angle_gamma   90.00
#
_symmetry.space_group_name_H-M   'P 1'
#
loop_
_entity.id
_entity.type
_entity.pdbx_description
1 polymer ?
#
loop_
_entity_poly.entity_id
_entity_poly.type
_entity_poly.pdbx_seq_one_letter_code
_entity_poly.pdbx_strand_id
1 'polypeptide(L)'
;MGAFSQKVLRETSKAHSAKKRKKTKVQRQRTAAFRPVDISRYYGWSWPHVVGLTAVEAERRITGDCPGVYCEIVPENSLLTMCYRSGRVRVLVDRDGRVASTPRVG
;
A
#
# COMPACT_ATOMS: atom_id res chain seq x y z
N MET A 1 -4.85 -88.52 -7.70
CA MET A 1 -3.46 -88.20 -8.08
C MET A 1 -3.37 -86.67 -8.06
N GLY A 2 -2.80 -85.95 -7.10
CA GLY A 2 -1.66 -86.15 -6.21
C GLY A 2 -1.03 -84.74 -6.03
N ALA A 3 -0.31 -84.52 -4.92
CA ALA A 3 0.36 -83.29 -4.46
C ALA A 3 -0.58 -82.30 -3.72
N PHE A 4 -0.67 -82.27 -2.38
CA PHE A 4 0.39 -82.22 -1.35
C PHE A 4 1.44 -81.12 -1.63
N SER A 5 1.19 -79.89 -1.16
CA SER A 5 1.86 -79.35 0.05
C SER A 5 1.61 -77.85 0.22
N GLN A 6 1.02 -77.53 1.37
CA GLN A 6 1.14 -76.26 2.09
C GLN A 6 2.63 -76.09 2.49
N LYS A 7 3.26 -74.94 2.77
CA LYS A 7 2.86 -73.64 3.34
C LYS A 7 4.18 -72.84 3.54
N VAL A 8 4.08 -71.50 3.66
CA VAL A 8 4.92 -70.62 4.54
C VAL A 8 6.35 -70.30 4.01
N LEU A 9 6.88 -69.07 3.97
CA LEU A 9 6.59 -67.81 4.65
C LEU A 9 6.32 -66.68 3.64
N ARG A 10 5.22 -65.92 3.84
CA ARG A 10 5.13 -64.54 3.36
C ARG A 10 5.48 -63.64 4.53
N GLU A 11 6.71 -63.13 4.54
CA GLU A 11 7.04 -61.97 5.38
C GLU A 11 6.27 -60.77 4.85
N THR A 12 5.17 -60.43 5.53
CA THR A 12 4.46 -59.19 5.25
C THR A 12 5.25 -58.07 5.90
N SER A 13 6.09 -57.39 5.11
CA SER A 13 6.60 -56.08 5.49
C SER A 13 5.39 -55.18 5.68
N LYS A 14 5.08 -54.87 6.95
CA LYS A 14 4.12 -53.82 7.30
C LYS A 14 4.71 -52.51 6.77
N ALA A 15 4.30 -52.12 5.57
CA ALA A 15 4.55 -50.79 5.04
C ALA A 15 3.95 -49.80 6.05
N HIS A 16 4.80 -49.02 6.70
CA HIS A 16 4.37 -47.89 7.51
C HIS A 16 3.55 -46.96 6.61
N SER A 17 2.23 -46.95 6.84
CA SER A 17 1.28 -46.10 6.14
C SER A 17 1.72 -44.64 6.29
N ALA A 18 2.12 -44.03 5.18
CA ALA A 18 2.45 -42.61 5.14
C ALA A 18 1.19 -41.82 5.49
N LYS A 19 1.17 -41.27 6.72
CA LYS A 19 0.11 -40.38 7.19
C LYS A 19 -0.06 -39.26 6.17
N LYS A 20 -1.19 -39.23 5.46
CA LYS A 20 -1.54 -38.18 4.51
C LYS A 20 -1.48 -36.83 5.23
N ARG A 21 -0.47 -36.03 4.90
CA ARG A 21 -0.28 -34.67 5.39
C ARG A 21 -1.48 -33.84 4.93
N LYS A 22 -2.40 -33.52 5.85
CA LYS A 22 -3.49 -32.57 5.59
C LYS A 22 -2.85 -31.23 5.25
N LYS A 23 -3.06 -30.77 4.02
CA LYS A 23 -2.57 -29.48 3.53
C LYS A 23 -3.41 -28.40 4.20
N THR A 24 -2.93 -27.84 5.31
CA THR A 24 -3.60 -26.74 6.00
C THR A 24 -3.65 -25.56 5.04
N LYS A 25 -4.84 -25.21 4.59
CA LYS A 25 -5.07 -24.05 3.73
C LYS A 25 -4.93 -22.82 4.61
N VAL A 26 -3.70 -22.31 4.76
CA VAL A 26 -3.47 -21.01 5.37
C VAL A 26 -4.09 -19.99 4.41
N GLN A 27 -5.33 -19.63 4.70
CA GLN A 27 -6.06 -18.61 4.00
C GLN A 27 -5.39 -17.29 4.35
N ARG A 28 -4.38 -16.93 3.54
CA ARG A 28 -3.67 -15.66 3.60
C ARG A 28 -4.76 -14.59 3.62
N GLN A 29 -4.98 -13.98 4.78
CA GLN A 29 -5.92 -12.89 4.91
C GLN A 29 -5.50 -11.87 3.86
N ARG A 30 -6.37 -11.66 2.87
CA ARG A 30 -6.17 -10.60 1.88
C ARG A 30 -6.19 -9.32 2.72
N THR A 31 -5.01 -8.80 3.06
CA THR A 31 -4.91 -7.45 3.58
C THR A 31 -5.69 -6.58 2.62
N ALA A 32 -6.60 -5.78 3.16
CA ALA A 32 -7.57 -5.00 2.41
C ALA A 32 -6.88 -4.44 1.16
N ALA A 33 -7.37 -4.84 -0.02
CA ALA A 33 -6.81 -4.41 -1.29
C ALA A 33 -6.59 -2.90 -1.18
N PHE A 34 -5.33 -2.47 -1.28
CA PHE A 34 -4.95 -1.08 -1.35
C PHE A 34 -5.88 -0.48 -2.40
N ARG A 35 -6.91 0.25 -1.95
CA ARG A 35 -7.85 0.87 -2.87
C ARG A 35 -6.96 1.82 -3.65
N PRO A 36 -6.81 1.66 -4.98
CA PRO A 36 -6.06 2.64 -5.74
C PRO A 36 -6.74 3.97 -5.42
N VAL A 37 -6.02 4.87 -4.75
CA VAL A 37 -6.42 6.27 -4.66
C VAL A 37 -6.66 6.64 -6.11
N ASP A 38 -7.89 6.97 -6.45
CA ASP A 38 -8.27 7.28 -7.82
C ASP A 38 -7.32 8.37 -8.33
N ILE A 39 -6.33 7.95 -9.12
CA ILE A 39 -5.17 8.78 -9.51
C ILE A 39 -5.65 10.00 -10.29
N SER A 40 -6.85 9.90 -10.86
CA SER A 40 -7.50 10.92 -11.68
C SER A 40 -8.15 12.03 -10.87
N ARG A 41 -8.61 11.77 -9.64
CA ARG A 41 -9.61 12.61 -8.98
C ARG A 41 -9.18 14.07 -8.76
N TYR A 42 -7.87 14.31 -8.59
CA TYR A 42 -7.30 15.64 -8.37
C TYR A 42 -6.11 15.94 -9.29
N TYR A 43 -5.98 15.20 -10.41
CA TYR A 43 -4.89 15.43 -11.35
C TYR A 43 -4.94 16.87 -11.91
N GLY A 44 -3.83 17.59 -11.81
CA GLY A 44 -3.74 18.98 -12.30
C GLY A 44 -4.41 20.04 -11.42
N TRP A 45 -4.93 19.67 -10.24
CA TRP A 45 -5.50 20.64 -9.31
C TRP A 45 -4.43 21.52 -8.67
N SER A 46 -4.74 22.80 -8.48
CA SER A 46 -3.82 23.79 -7.89
C SER A 46 -4.58 24.84 -7.08
N TRP A 47 -3.89 25.44 -6.11
CA TRP A 47 -4.49 26.42 -5.19
C TRP A 47 -3.78 27.78 -5.27
N PRO A 48 -4.08 28.63 -6.26
CA PRO A 48 -3.43 29.95 -6.36
C PRO A 48 -3.81 30.88 -5.20
N HIS A 49 -5.00 30.70 -4.61
CA HIS A 49 -5.53 31.56 -3.55
C HIS A 49 -4.94 31.28 -2.16
N VAL A 50 -4.12 30.24 -1.98
CA VAL A 50 -3.45 29.96 -0.69
C VAL A 50 -2.03 30.53 -0.61
N VAL A 51 -1.53 31.11 -1.70
CA VAL A 51 -0.21 31.77 -1.71
C VAL A 51 -0.24 32.97 -0.76
N GLY A 52 0.80 33.10 0.07
CA GLY A 52 0.91 34.13 1.10
C GLY A 52 0.19 33.81 2.42
N LEU A 53 -0.64 32.77 2.48
CA LEU A 53 -1.23 32.31 3.74
C LEU A 53 -0.20 31.58 4.61
N THR A 54 -0.54 31.41 5.89
CA THR A 54 0.23 30.54 6.78
C THR A 54 0.07 29.08 6.39
N ALA A 55 1.09 28.25 6.66
CA ALA A 55 1.07 26.82 6.33
C ALA A 55 -0.17 26.09 6.90
N VAL A 56 -0.56 26.41 8.13
CA VAL A 56 -1.71 25.81 8.82
C VAL A 56 -3.03 26.19 8.14
N GLU A 57 -3.17 27.44 7.71
CA GLU A 57 -4.38 27.88 7.01
C GLU A 57 -4.47 27.28 5.61
N ALA A 58 -3.34 27.19 4.90
CA ALA A 58 -3.27 26.52 3.61
C ALA A 58 -3.65 25.04 3.71
N GLU A 59 -3.13 24.32 4.70
CA GLU A 59 -3.48 22.91 4.95
C GLU A 59 -4.98 22.72 5.21
N ARG A 60 -5.59 23.61 6.01
CA ARG A 60 -7.04 23.57 6.27
C ARG A 60 -7.87 23.75 4.99
N ARG A 61 -7.48 24.69 4.12
CA ARG A 61 -8.18 24.94 2.86
C ARG A 61 -8.02 23.75 1.90
N ILE A 62 -6.80 23.23 1.74
CA ILE A 62 -6.52 22.09 0.86
C ILE A 62 -7.28 20.84 1.33
N THR A 63 -7.30 20.58 2.64
CA THR A 63 -8.04 19.44 3.21
C THR A 63 -9.55 19.59 3.05
N GLY A 64 -10.06 20.82 3.11
CA GLY A 64 -11.47 21.13 2.85
C GLY A 64 -11.88 20.88 1.40
N ASP A 65 -11.06 21.34 0.45
CA ASP A 65 -11.33 21.16 -0.99
C ASP A 65 -11.11 19.70 -1.43
N CYS A 66 -10.12 19.03 -0.85
CA CYS A 66 -9.67 17.70 -1.23
C CYS A 66 -9.40 16.85 0.02
N PRO A 67 -10.41 16.20 0.63
CA PRO A 67 -10.24 15.46 1.88
C PRO A 67 -9.40 14.17 1.77
N GLY A 68 -8.96 13.81 0.56
CA GLY A 68 -8.18 12.61 0.29
C GLY A 68 -6.70 12.87 -0.02
N VAL A 69 -6.23 14.12 0.02
CA VAL A 69 -4.83 14.46 -0.26
C VAL A 69 -4.04 14.66 1.03
N TYR A 70 -2.80 14.20 1.01
CA TYR A 70 -1.82 14.41 2.08
C TYR A 70 -1.04 15.70 1.83
N CYS A 71 -1.06 16.62 2.78
CA CYS A 71 -0.29 17.86 2.72
C CYS A 71 1.11 17.64 3.31
N GLU A 72 2.15 17.88 2.52
CA GLU A 72 3.55 17.87 2.95
C GLU A 72 4.05 19.32 3.01
N ILE A 73 4.35 19.82 4.21
CA ILE A 73 4.91 21.16 4.40
C ILE A 73 6.43 21.06 4.23
N VAL A 74 6.97 21.82 3.27
CA VAL A 74 8.39 21.76 2.92
C VAL A 74 8.94 23.18 2.80
N PRO A 75 10.12 23.49 3.36
CA PRO A 75 10.75 24.79 3.12
C PRO A 75 11.13 24.97 1.64
N GLU A 76 11.01 26.19 1.12
CA GLU A 76 11.20 26.50 -0.31
C GLU A 76 12.56 26.06 -0.88
N ASN A 77 13.61 26.04 -0.05
CA ASN A 77 14.97 25.69 -0.45
C ASN A 77 15.32 24.20 -0.26
N SER A 78 14.33 23.35 0.04
CA SER A 78 14.57 21.92 0.21
C SER A 78 14.70 21.21 -1.13
N LEU A 79 15.62 20.25 -1.23
CA LEU A 79 15.70 19.35 -2.36
C LEU A 79 14.51 18.39 -2.34
N LEU A 80 13.75 18.36 -3.44
CA LEU A 80 12.55 17.54 -3.60
C LEU A 80 12.78 16.41 -4.59
N THR A 81 12.17 15.27 -4.31
CA THR A 81 12.10 14.16 -5.28
C THR A 81 11.08 14.49 -6.37
N MET A 82 11.47 14.30 -7.63
CA MET A 82 10.64 14.57 -8.82
C MET A 82 9.58 13.49 -9.10
N CYS A 83 9.32 12.57 -8.16
CA CYS A 83 8.31 11.54 -8.31
C CYS A 83 6.90 12.11 -8.09
N TYR A 84 5.98 11.85 -9.01
CA TYR A 84 4.59 12.30 -8.92
C TYR A 84 3.76 11.39 -8.02
N ARG A 85 3.00 11.97 -7.09
CA ARG A 85 2.03 11.29 -6.23
C ARG A 85 0.69 12.03 -6.26
N SER A 86 -0.34 11.41 -6.84
CA SER A 86 -1.69 11.97 -6.95
C SER A 86 -2.39 12.23 -5.62
N GLY A 87 -1.99 11.53 -4.55
CA GLY A 87 -2.52 11.72 -3.20
C GLY A 87 -1.71 12.70 -2.36
N ARG A 88 -0.78 13.47 -2.93
CA ARG A 88 0.09 14.39 -2.20
C ARG A 88 -0.03 15.79 -2.75
N VAL A 89 0.01 16.78 -1.86
CA VAL A 89 0.20 18.19 -2.18
C VAL A 89 1.40 18.69 -1.39
N ARG A 90 2.38 19.28 -2.07
CA ARG A 90 3.53 19.91 -1.42
C ARG A 90 3.27 21.41 -1.27
N VAL A 91 3.35 21.88 -0.03
CA VAL A 91 3.21 23.30 0.32
C VAL A 91 4.60 23.84 0.62
N LEU A 92 5.11 24.65 -0.31
CA LEU A 92 6.41 25.31 -0.16
C LEU A 92 6.26 26.54 0.74
N VAL A 93 6.97 26.54 1.86
CA VAL A 93 6.95 27.63 2.83
C VAL A 93 8.26 28.42 2.84
N ASP A 94 8.13 29.73 2.92
CA ASP A 94 9.23 30.66 3.14
C ASP A 94 9.66 30.67 4.62
N ARG A 95 10.73 31.40 4.93
CA ARG A 95 11.28 31.62 6.28
C ARG A 95 10.24 32.19 7.25
N ASP A 96 9.30 32.98 6.76
CA ASP A 96 8.20 33.55 7.54
C ASP A 96 7.04 32.55 7.79
N GLY A 97 7.17 31.30 7.34
CA GLY A 97 6.14 30.27 7.48
C GLY A 97 4.93 30.49 6.57
N ARG A 98 5.09 31.31 5.52
CA ARG A 98 4.06 31.61 4.52
C ARG A 98 4.27 30.80 3.26
N VAL A 99 3.18 30.49 2.57
CA VAL A 99 3.24 29.77 1.29
C VAL A 99 3.89 30.66 0.23
N ALA A 100 5.07 30.26 -0.24
CA ALA A 100 5.86 31.01 -1.22
C ALA A 100 5.37 30.80 -2.66
N SER A 101 4.88 29.59 -2.95
CA SER A 101 4.52 29.16 -4.31
C SER A 101 3.19 28.41 -4.34
N THR A 102 2.49 28.49 -5.46
CA THR A 102 1.18 27.84 -5.66
C THR A 102 1.30 26.32 -5.49
N PRO A 103 0.70 25.73 -4.44
CA PRO A 103 0.75 24.29 -4.24
C PRO A 103 -0.10 23.58 -5.29
N ARG A 104 0.37 22.41 -5.72
CA ARG A 104 -0.26 21.56 -6.73
C ARG A 104 -0.24 20.12 -6.25
N VAL A 105 -1.16 19.32 -6.77
CA VAL A 105 -1.15 17.87 -6.56
C VAL A 105 0.09 17.27 -7.26
N GLY A 106 0.93 16.55 -6.52
CA GLY A 106 2.20 15.99 -7.01
C GLY A 106 3.18 15.49 -5.95
#